data_AF-X1VRE3-F1
#
_entry.id   AF-X1VRE3-F1
#
_cell.length_a   1.000
_cell.length_b   1.000
_cell.length_c   1.000
_cell.angle_alpha   90.00
_cell.angle_beta   90.00
_cell.angle_gamma   90.00
#
_symmetry.space_group_name_H-M   'P 1'
#
loop_
_entity.id
_entity.type
_entity.pdbx_description
1 polymer ?
#
loop_
_entity_poly.entity_id
_entity_poly.type
_entity_poly.pdbx_seq_one_letter_code
_entity_poly.pdbx_strand_id
1 'polypeptide(L)'
;MKKISQLNVSDRMKLKLINKGIQESKRNHIKRLLIDDPDAYLELRKSQMEYDKKFKKAHPDYDKKWRKKNPEKYEKYNKPEYRRKKQSGE
;
A
#
# COMPACT_ATOMS: atom_id res chain seq x y z
N MET A 1 15.98 3.56 -21.68
CA MET A 1 16.18 3.13 -20.27
C MET A 1 17.08 1.90 -20.25
N LYS A 2 18.08 1.84 -19.37
CA LYS A 2 18.88 0.61 -19.17
C LYS A 2 17.97 -0.50 -18.62
N LYS A 3 18.14 -1.73 -19.11
CA LYS A 3 17.43 -2.89 -18.54
C LYS A 3 17.87 -3.09 -17.08
N ILE A 4 16.99 -3.57 -16.22
CA ILE A 4 17.33 -3.82 -14.80
C ILE A 4 18.48 -4.84 -14.69
N SER A 5 18.59 -5.77 -15.65
CA SER A 5 19.72 -6.71 -15.78
C SER A 5 21.07 -6.05 -16.07
N GLN A 6 21.08 -4.81 -16.58
CA GLN A 6 22.28 -4.05 -16.92
C GLN A 6 22.71 -3.07 -15.80
N LEU A 7 22.00 -3.07 -14.66
CA LEU A 7 22.37 -2.27 -13.50
C LEU A 7 23.42 -3.00 -12.67
N ASN A 8 24.55 -2.33 -12.41
CA ASN A 8 25.58 -2.81 -11.50
C ASN A 8 25.17 -2.57 -10.05
N VAL A 9 24.11 -3.26 -9.61
CA VAL A 9 23.59 -3.22 -8.24
C VAL A 9 23.27 -4.64 -7.79
N SER A 10 23.22 -4.86 -6.47
CA SER A 10 22.88 -6.17 -5.92
C SER A 10 21.49 -6.64 -6.36
N ASP A 11 21.28 -7.94 -6.42
CA ASP A 11 19.99 -8.51 -6.84
C ASP A 11 18.85 -8.12 -5.88
N ARG A 12 19.17 -7.91 -4.59
CA ARG A 12 18.23 -7.33 -3.62
C ARG A 12 17.78 -5.93 -4.05
N MET A 13 18.67 -5.12 -4.59
CA MET A 13 18.36 -3.78 -5.07
C MET A 13 17.59 -3.84 -6.40
N LYS A 14 17.94 -4.75 -7.31
CA LYS A 14 17.16 -5.01 -8.53
C LYS A 14 15.71 -5.41 -8.19
N LEU A 15 15.52 -6.30 -7.22
CA LEU A 15 14.20 -6.72 -6.76
C LEU A 15 13.40 -5.55 -6.15
N LYS A 16 14.06 -4.68 -5.36
CA LYS A 16 13.42 -3.45 -4.85
C LYS A 16 12.94 -2.54 -5.99
N LEU A 17 13.75 -2.36 -7.04
CA LEU A 17 13.39 -1.54 -8.19
C LEU A 17 12.21 -2.14 -8.97
N ILE A 18 12.21 -3.44 -9.20
CA ILE A 18 11.10 -4.16 -9.85
C ILE A 18 9.82 -3.99 -9.02
N ASN A 19 9.89 -4.24 -7.72
CA ASN A 19 8.75 -4.10 -6.82
C ASN A 19 8.21 -2.67 -6.79
N LYS A 20 9.09 -1.67 -6.83
CA LYS A 20 8.69 -0.26 -6.91
C LYS A 20 7.93 0.01 -8.22
N GLY A 21 8.45 -0.44 -9.36
CA GLY A 21 7.79 -0.27 -10.66
C GLY A 21 6.42 -0.96 -10.72
N ILE A 22 6.30 -2.18 -10.18
CA ILE A 22 5.02 -2.89 -10.07
C ILE A 22 4.03 -2.09 -9.21
N GLN A 23 4.47 -1.54 -8.08
CA GLN A 23 3.61 -0.74 -7.21
C GLN A 23 3.13 0.55 -7.89
N GLU A 24 4.02 1.24 -8.62
CA GLU A 24 3.66 2.44 -9.38
C GLU A 24 2.65 2.13 -10.48
N SER A 25 2.88 1.06 -11.25
CA SER A 25 1.94 0.60 -12.27
C SER A 25 0.57 0.27 -11.70
N LYS A 26 0.51 -0.50 -10.60
CA LYS A 26 -0.76 -0.82 -9.90
C LYS A 26 -1.48 0.44 -9.43
N ARG A 27 -0.77 1.42 -8.86
CA ARG A 27 -1.38 2.69 -8.42
C ARG A 27 -1.97 3.46 -9.59
N ASN A 28 -1.24 3.55 -10.71
CA ASN A 28 -1.73 4.25 -11.89
C ASN A 28 -2.93 3.54 -12.51
N HIS A 29 -2.92 2.21 -12.55
CA HIS A 29 -4.06 1.42 -13.00
C HIS A 29 -5.30 1.68 -12.13
N ILE A 30 -5.18 1.64 -10.80
CA ILE A 30 -6.30 1.93 -9.90
C ILE A 30 -6.84 3.36 -10.07
N LYS A 31 -5.95 4.35 -10.27
CA LYS A 31 -6.36 5.74 -10.53
C LYS A 31 -7.15 5.87 -11.84
N ARG A 32 -6.72 5.18 -12.89
CA ARG A 32 -7.44 5.13 -14.17
C ARG A 32 -8.75 4.39 -14.03
N LEU A 33 -8.76 3.24 -13.35
CA LEU A 33 -9.96 2.45 -13.09
C LEU A 33 -11.05 3.29 -12.41
N LEU A 34 -10.70 4.15 -11.45
CA LEU A 34 -11.65 5.07 -10.82
C LEU A 34 -12.35 6.02 -11.81
N ILE A 35 -11.68 6.42 -12.89
CA ILE A 35 -12.19 7.36 -13.90
C ILE A 35 -12.92 6.59 -15.00
N ASP A 36 -12.30 5.52 -15.51
CA ASP A 36 -12.75 4.78 -16.67
C ASP A 36 -13.92 3.83 -16.34
N ASP A 37 -13.92 3.24 -15.14
CA ASP A 37 -14.95 2.29 -14.66
C ASP A 37 -15.10 2.37 -13.12
N PRO A 38 -15.89 3.34 -12.62
CA PRO A 38 -16.10 3.53 -11.19
C PRO A 38 -16.69 2.31 -10.48
N ASP A 39 -17.53 1.54 -11.16
CA ASP A 39 -18.19 0.35 -10.59
C ASP A 39 -17.17 -0.76 -10.35
N ALA A 40 -16.31 -1.06 -11.33
CA ALA A 40 -15.20 -1.99 -11.16
C ALA A 40 -14.21 -1.53 -10.08
N TYR A 41 -13.96 -0.22 -9.96
CA TYR A 41 -13.16 0.32 -8.85
C TYR A 41 -13.80 0.03 -7.49
N LEU A 42 -15.11 0.21 -7.35
CA LEU A 42 -15.83 -0.07 -6.11
C LEU A 42 -15.80 -1.56 -5.76
N GLU A 43 -15.96 -2.44 -6.74
CA GLU A 43 -15.83 -3.89 -6.54
C GLU A 43 -14.43 -4.28 -6.04
N LEU A 44 -13.39 -3.72 -6.67
CA LEU A 44 -12.01 -3.91 -6.25
C LEU A 44 -11.80 -3.47 -4.80
N ARG A 45 -12.36 -2.30 -4.41
CA ARG A 45 -12.26 -1.79 -3.04
C ARG A 45 -13.00 -2.66 -2.03
N LYS A 46 -14.19 -3.14 -2.35
CA LYS A 46 -14.95 -4.06 -1.50
C LYS A 46 -14.18 -5.37 -1.29
N SER A 47 -13.63 -5.94 -2.36
CA SER A 47 -12.81 -7.15 -2.29
C SER A 47 -11.58 -6.98 -1.42
N GLN A 48 -10.86 -5.86 -1.55
CA GLN A 48 -9.72 -5.52 -0.68
C GLN A 48 -10.13 -5.39 0.79
N MET A 49 -11.25 -4.72 1.07
CA MET A 49 -11.76 -4.56 2.43
C MET A 49 -12.10 -5.89 3.08
N GLU A 50 -12.76 -6.79 2.34
CA GLU A 50 -13.11 -8.13 2.85
C GLU A 50 -11.87 -8.99 3.10
N TYR A 51 -10.87 -8.93 2.21
CA TYR A 51 -9.59 -9.57 2.44
C TYR A 51 -8.92 -9.04 3.72
N ASP A 52 -8.85 -7.72 3.88
CA ASP A 52 -8.23 -7.08 5.06
C ASP A 52 -8.97 -7.47 6.34
N LYS A 53 -10.30 -7.55 6.30
CA LYS A 53 -11.13 -8.00 7.43
C LYS A 53 -10.82 -9.44 7.81
N LYS A 54 -10.76 -10.35 6.84
CA LYS A 54 -10.39 -11.76 7.07
C LYS A 54 -8.97 -11.89 7.61
N PHE A 55 -8.03 -11.14 7.03
CA PHE A 55 -6.63 -11.12 7.47
C PHE A 55 -6.50 -10.63 8.92
N LYS A 56 -7.15 -9.52 9.29
CA LYS A 56 -7.16 -9.01 10.67
C LYS A 56 -7.78 -10.00 11.65
N LYS A 57 -8.84 -10.70 11.25
CA LYS A 57 -9.47 -11.74 12.07
C LYS A 57 -8.53 -12.93 12.29
N ALA A 58 -7.82 -13.37 11.26
CA ALA A 58 -6.85 -14.46 11.34
C ALA A 58 -5.57 -14.06 12.09
N HIS A 59 -5.22 -12.77 12.10
CA HIS A 59 -3.99 -12.26 12.72
C HIS A 59 -4.29 -11.09 13.67
N PRO A 60 -4.95 -11.33 14.82
CA PRO A 60 -5.36 -10.27 15.75
C PRO A 60 -4.16 -9.50 16.33
N ASP A 61 -3.03 -10.19 16.54
CA ASP A 61 -1.80 -9.58 17.04
C ASP A 61 -0.94 -8.92 15.97
N TYR A 62 -1.32 -9.00 14.69
CA TYR A 62 -0.50 -8.46 13.60
C TYR A 62 -0.21 -6.98 13.83
N ASP A 63 -1.23 -6.20 14.17
CA ASP A 63 -1.10 -4.77 14.43
C ASP A 63 -0.20 -4.51 15.65
N LYS A 64 -0.41 -5.23 16.75
CA LYS A 64 0.44 -5.13 17.96
C LYS A 64 1.91 -5.46 17.67
N LYS A 65 2.18 -6.54 16.94
CA LYS A 65 3.53 -6.96 16.54
C LYS A 65 4.17 -5.96 15.58
N TRP A 66 3.38 -5.43 14.64
CA TRP A 66 3.86 -4.43 13.68
C TRP A 66 4.27 -3.12 14.36
N ARG A 67 3.45 -2.63 15.30
CA ARG A 67 3.75 -1.46 16.13
C ARG A 67 5.06 -1.59 16.89
N LYS A 68 5.25 -2.73 17.57
CA LYS A 68 6.48 -3.01 18.32
C LYS A 68 7.73 -2.99 17.42
N LYS A 69 7.60 -3.46 16.17
CA LYS A 69 8.70 -3.51 15.20
C LYS A 69 8.97 -2.16 14.51
N ASN A 70 7.99 -1.24 14.48
CA ASN A 70 8.08 0.02 13.75
C ASN A 70 7.56 1.21 14.60
N PRO A 71 8.15 1.48 15.78
CA PRO A 71 7.65 2.50 16.69
C PRO A 71 7.61 3.91 16.08
N GLU A 72 8.68 4.33 15.39
CA GLU A 72 8.78 5.64 14.73
C GLU A 72 7.70 5.86 13.66
N LYS A 73 7.37 4.81 12.90
CA LYS A 73 6.33 4.87 11.87
C LYS A 73 4.95 4.95 12.51
N TYR A 74 4.72 4.18 13.58
CA TYR A 74 3.46 4.23 14.30
C TYR A 74 3.18 5.61 14.87
N GLU A 75 4.18 6.22 15.51
CA GLU A 75 4.07 7.57 16.06
C GLU A 75 3.75 8.60 14.96
N LYS A 76 4.44 8.53 13.82
CA LYS A 76 4.15 9.39 12.66
C LYS A 76 2.69 9.29 12.17
N TYR A 77 2.12 8.08 12.10
CA TYR A 77 0.76 7.88 11.59
C TYR A 77 -0.34 8.14 12.64
N ASN A 78 -0.02 8.09 13.93
CA ASN A 78 -0.97 8.33 15.03
C ASN A 78 -0.94 9.76 15.60
N LYS A 79 -0.05 10.64 15.12
CA LYS A 79 -0.11 12.07 15.46
C LYS A 79 -1.47 12.67 15.05
N PRO A 80 -2.13 13.48 15.92
CA PRO A 80 -3.48 14.03 15.69
C PRO A 80 -3.65 14.77 14.34
N GLU A 81 -2.59 15.42 13.89
CA GLU A 81 -2.46 16.13 12.60
C GLU A 81 -2.80 15.26 11.37
N TYR A 82 -2.45 13.96 11.37
CA TYR A 82 -2.77 13.04 10.26
C TYR A 82 -4.12 12.35 10.41
N ARG A 83 -4.69 12.34 11.62
CA ARG A 83 -6.00 11.77 11.92
C ARG A 83 -7.13 12.71 11.48
N ARG A 84 -6.94 14.03 11.60
CA ARG A 84 -7.90 15.06 11.16
C ARG A 84 -8.05 15.13 9.63
N LYS A 85 -6.96 14.96 8.86
CA LYS A 85 -7.01 14.93 7.38
C LYS A 85 -7.80 13.76 6.75
N LYS A 86 -8.19 12.74 7.53
CA LYS A 86 -9.03 11.63 7.04
C LYS A 86 -10.53 11.82 7.32
N GLN A 87 -10.89 12.79 8.18
CA GLN A 87 -12.29 13.06 8.53
C GLN A 87 -12.87 14.27 7.79
N SER A 88 -12.02 15.20 7.34
CA SER A 88 -12.37 16.22 6.36
C SER A 88 -12.04 15.69 4.96
N GLY A 89 -13.04 15.16 4.27
CA GLY A 89 -12.96 14.94 2.83
C GLY A 89 -12.95 16.30 2.12
N GLU A 90 -11.76 16.80 1.83
CA GLU A 90 -11.49 17.76 0.75
C GLU A 90 -10.85 17.04 -0.44
#